data_AF-A0AAP0YXT6-F1
#
_entry.id   AF-A0AAP0YXT6-F1
#
_cell.length_a   1.000
_cell.length_b   1.000
_cell.length_c   1.000
_cell.angle_alpha   90.00
_cell.angle_beta   90.00
_cell.angle_gamma   90.00
#
_symmetry.space_group_name_H-M   'P 1'
#
loop_
_entity.id
_entity.type
_entity.pdbx_description
1 polymer ?
#
loop_
_entity_poly.entity_id
_entity_poly.type
_entity_poly.pdbx_seq_one_letter_code
_entity_poly.pdbx_strand_id
1 'polypeptide(L)'
;MSKMQIAIIDQLSTGKWMTSNEIAELAGLPRPYTRVTLATMTRDGLIIKKDDPERLGKVLYKKTDLPCGFGVSQAMAAFDKCLREVRQ
;
A
#
# COMPACT_ATOMS: atom_id res chain seq x y z
N MET A 1 5.26 11.70 2.96
CA MET A 1 3.94 11.03 3.05
C MET A 1 2.89 12.04 3.52
N SER A 2 1.68 12.00 2.96
CA SER A 2 0.56 12.87 3.37
C SER A 2 -0.10 12.38 4.68
N LYS A 3 -0.84 13.24 5.38
CA LYS A 3 -1.62 12.86 6.59
C LYS A 3 -2.54 11.67 6.35
N MET A 4 -3.11 11.59 5.13
CA MET A 4 -3.96 10.48 4.72
C MET A 4 -3.18 9.17 4.54
N GLN A 5 -1.99 9.23 3.93
CA GLN A 5 -1.12 8.06 3.78
C GLN A 5 -0.66 7.53 5.13
N ILE A 6 -0.35 8.41 6.09
CA ILE A 6 0.03 8.02 7.46
C ILE A 6 -1.13 7.30 8.14
N ALA A 7 -2.34 7.87 8.11
CA ALA A 7 -3.53 7.25 8.71
C ALA A 7 -3.82 5.86 8.10
N ILE A 8 -3.66 5.71 6.78
CA ILE A 8 -3.82 4.41 6.11
C ILE A 8 -2.74 3.41 6.54
N ILE A 9 -1.49 3.85 6.64
CA ILE A 9 -0.37 3.00 7.08
C ILE A 9 -0.54 2.55 8.52
N ASP A 10 -0.99 3.42 9.42
CA ASP A 10 -1.20 3.06 10.82
C ASP A 10 -2.22 1.93 10.96
N GLN A 11 -3.32 2.00 10.20
CA GLN A 11 -4.32 0.92 10.20
C GLN A 11 -3.77 -0.37 9.58
N LEU A 12 -3.02 -0.28 8.48
CA LEU A 12 -2.44 -1.44 7.80
C LEU A 12 -1.20 -2.01 8.52
N SER A 13 -0.63 -1.28 9.49
CA SER A 13 0.49 -1.75 10.32
C SER A 13 0.09 -2.89 11.27
N THR A 14 -1.21 -3.13 11.42
CA THR A 14 -1.75 -4.33 12.09
C THR A 14 -1.42 -5.64 11.37
N GLY A 15 -0.95 -5.57 10.12
CA GLY A 15 -0.55 -6.74 9.33
C GLY A 15 -1.73 -7.55 8.76
N LYS A 16 -2.97 -7.12 9.01
CA LYS A 16 -4.19 -7.72 8.48
C LYS A 16 -4.46 -7.26 7.05
N TRP A 17 -5.07 -8.15 6.27
CA TRP A 17 -5.61 -7.79 4.97
C TRP A 17 -6.95 -7.07 5.17
N MET A 18 -7.09 -5.89 4.56
CA MET A 18 -8.26 -5.05 4.73
C MET A 18 -8.79 -4.55 3.39
N THR A 19 -10.09 -4.42 3.25
CA THR A 19 -10.75 -3.78 2.11
C THR A 19 -10.63 -2.26 2.19
N SER A 20 -10.79 -1.59 1.04
CA SER A 20 -10.81 -0.11 1.02
C SER A 20 -11.88 0.52 1.91
N ASN A 21 -12.98 -0.19 2.18
CA ASN A 21 -14.06 0.31 3.03
C ASN A 21 -13.68 0.22 4.52
N GLU A 22 -13.13 -0.92 4.95
CA GLU A 22 -12.65 -1.09 6.33
C GLU A 22 -11.54 -0.10 6.66
N ILE A 23 -10.61 0.13 5.73
CA ILE A 23 -9.54 1.13 5.90
C ILE A 23 -10.13 2.54 6.05
N ALA A 24 -11.12 2.90 5.22
CA ALA A 24 -11.76 4.20 5.28
C ALA A 24 -12.52 4.42 6.60
N GLU A 25 -13.22 3.39 7.09
CA GLU A 25 -13.96 3.44 8.35
C GLU A 25 -13.03 3.54 9.56
N LEU A 26 -12.00 2.69 9.62
CA LEU A 26 -11.03 2.70 10.72
C LEU A 26 -10.18 3.98 10.76
N ALA A 27 -9.82 4.52 9.59
CA ALA A 27 -9.05 5.75 9.49
C ALA A 27 -9.91 7.03 9.58
N GLY A 28 -11.25 6.91 9.60
CA GLY A 28 -12.16 8.07 9.58
C GLY A 28 -12.07 8.92 8.30
N LEU A 29 -11.78 8.30 7.16
CA LEU A 29 -11.53 8.98 5.88
C LEU A 29 -12.68 8.79 4.89
N PRO A 30 -12.96 9.76 4.01
CA PRO A 30 -14.01 9.58 3.01
C PRO A 30 -13.58 8.55 1.94
N ARG A 31 -14.45 7.56 1.71
CA ARG A 31 -14.21 6.40 0.82
C ARG A 31 -13.64 6.75 -0.57
N PRO A 32 -14.12 7.79 -1.29
CA PRO A 32 -13.58 8.13 -2.61
C PRO A 32 -12.09 8.49 -2.57
N TYR A 33 -11.69 9.30 -1.57
CA TYR A 33 -10.31 9.73 -1.42
C TYR A 33 -9.39 8.60 -0.93
N THR A 34 -9.91 7.70 -0.09
CA THR A 34 -9.18 6.51 0.34
C THR A 34 -8.81 5.63 -0.86
N ARG A 35 -9.73 5.40 -1.81
CA ARG A 35 -9.45 4.58 -3.01
C ARG A 35 -8.36 5.19 -3.89
N VAL A 36 -8.42 6.50 -4.13
CA VAL A 36 -7.40 7.21 -4.91
C VAL A 36 -6.03 7.14 -4.22
N THR A 37 -6.02 7.31 -2.90
CA THR A 37 -4.79 7.25 -2.11
C THR A 37 -4.19 5.85 -2.09
N LEU A 38 -5.02 4.81 -1.93
CA LEU A 38 -4.60 3.40 -2.02
C LEU A 38 -4.01 3.06 -3.40
N ALA A 39 -4.62 3.54 -4.49
CA ALA A 39 -4.08 3.34 -5.84
C ALA A 39 -2.67 3.95 -6.00
N THR A 40 -2.48 5.15 -5.44
CA THR A 40 -1.18 5.84 -5.44
C THR A 40 -0.17 5.10 -4.58
N MET A 41 -0.53 4.73 -3.35
CA MET A 41 0.36 3.97 -2.45
C MET A 41 0.72 2.59 -2.99
N THR A 42 -0.17 1.95 -3.76
CA THR A 42 0.12 0.68 -4.43
C THR A 42 1.16 0.90 -5.53
N ARG A 43 1.00 1.96 -6.34
CA ARG A 43 1.99 2.33 -7.37
C ARG A 43 3.35 2.64 -6.76
N ASP A 44 3.35 3.33 -5.63
CA ASP A 44 4.57 3.72 -4.91
C ASP A 44 5.20 2.55 -4.14
N GLY A 45 4.60 1.35 -4.17
CA GLY A 45 5.10 0.15 -3.51
C GLY A 45 5.01 0.20 -1.97
N LEU A 46 4.23 1.11 -1.40
CA LEU A 46 4.04 1.25 0.06
C LEU A 46 3.03 0.24 0.62
N ILE A 47 2.14 -0.26 -0.23
CA ILE A 47 1.14 -1.27 0.11
C ILE A 47 1.00 -2.24 -1.05
N ILE A 48 0.60 -3.47 -0.72
CA ILE A 48 0.27 -4.50 -1.69
C ILE A 48 -1.23 -4.71 -1.74
N LYS A 49 -1.73 -5.08 -2.91
CA LYS A 49 -3.13 -5.45 -3.12
C LYS A 49 -3.25 -6.86 -3.70
N LYS A 50 -4.31 -7.57 -3.33
CA LYS A 50 -4.67 -8.87 -3.91
C LYS A 50 -6.19 -8.97 -4.05
N ASP A 51 -6.64 -9.84 -4.94
CA ASP A 51 -8.07 -10.14 -5.05
C ASP A 51 -8.54 -10.96 -3.85
N ASP A 52 -9.77 -10.71 -3.43
CA ASP A 52 -10.44 -11.44 -2.37
C ASP A 52 -10.96 -12.79 -2.90
N PRO A 53 -10.44 -13.94 -2.43
CA PRO A 53 -10.86 -15.25 -2.92
C PRO A 53 -12.30 -15.59 -2.56
N GLU A 54 -12.87 -14.96 -1.53
CA GLU A 54 -14.25 -15.22 -1.10
C GLU A 54 -15.26 -14.37 -1.88
N ARG A 55 -14.81 -13.28 -2.51
CA ARG A 55 -15.70 -12.27 -3.10
C ARG A 55 -15.12 -11.74 -4.41
N LEU A 56 -15.64 -12.28 -5.52
CA LEU A 56 -15.29 -11.84 -6.87
C LEU A 56 -15.42 -10.31 -7.01
N GLY A 57 -14.35 -9.68 -7.52
CA GLY A 57 -14.29 -8.23 -7.76
C GLY A 57 -13.94 -7.37 -6.54
N LYS A 58 -13.69 -7.96 -5.37
CA LYS A 58 -13.17 -7.23 -4.21
C LYS A 58 -11.66 -7.36 -4.09
N VAL A 59 -11.04 -6.30 -3.58
CA VAL A 59 -9.59 -6.19 -3.43
C VAL A 59 -9.26 -5.93 -1.97
N LEU A 60 -8.26 -6.66 -1.48
CA LEU A 60 -7.69 -6.54 -0.15
C LEU A 60 -6.32 -5.86 -0.24
N TYR A 61 -6.02 -5.03 0.75
CA TYR A 61 -4.78 -4.27 0.87
C TYR A 61 -4.05 -4.65 2.16
N LYS A 62 -2.72 -4.59 2.13
CA LYS A 62 -1.86 -4.80 3.28
C LYS A 62 -0.61 -3.91 3.17
N LYS A 63 -0.09 -3.45 4.31
CA LYS A 63 1.21 -2.76 4.38
C LYS A 63 2.33 -3.73 4.00
N THR A 64 3.32 -3.24 3.26
CA THR A 64 4.54 -4.01 3.02
C THR A 64 5.65 -3.55 3.95
N ASP A 65 6.44 -4.49 4.47
CA ASP A 65 7.56 -4.21 5.39
C ASP A 65 8.80 -3.71 4.66
N LEU A 66 8.88 -4.00 3.36
CA LEU A 66 9.86 -3.50 2.41
C LEU A 66 9.08 -2.83 1.28
N PRO A 67 9.45 -1.64 0.77
CA PRO A 67 8.82 -1.10 -0.43
C PRO A 67 8.92 -2.15 -1.54
N CYS A 68 7.82 -2.85 -1.76
CA CYS A 68 7.82 -4.05 -2.56
C CYS A 68 7.68 -3.56 -3.99
N GLY A 69 8.68 -3.83 -4.83
CA GLY A 69 8.80 -3.33 -6.20
C GLY A 69 7.70 -3.77 -7.17
N PHE A 70 6.54 -4.19 -6.69
CA PHE A 70 5.37 -4.50 -7.50
C PHE A 70 4.52 -3.24 -7.71
N GLY A 71 4.98 -2.40 -8.63
CA GLY A 71 4.28 -1.19 -9.07
C GLY A 71 5.15 -0.03 -9.60
N VAL A 72 6.48 -0.13 -9.56
CA VAL A 72 7.38 0.98 -9.94
C VAL A 72 7.75 0.89 -11.41
N SER A 73 7.94 2.03 -12.11
CA SER A 73 8.83 1.99 -13.27
C SER A 73 10.21 1.49 -12.81
N GLN A 74 10.68 0.41 -13.41
CA GLN A 74 11.78 -0.47 -12.95
C GLN A 74 13.08 0.21 -12.52
N ALA A 75 13.41 1.38 -13.07
CA ALA A 75 14.73 1.99 -12.90
C ALA A 75 15.02 2.50 -11.47
N MET A 76 14.03 3.04 -10.76
CA MET A 76 14.25 3.59 -9.41
C MET A 76 14.24 2.53 -8.32
N ALA A 77 13.46 1.47 -8.49
CA ALA A 77 13.58 0.28 -7.64
C ALA A 77 14.96 -0.39 -7.80
N ALA A 78 15.52 -0.39 -9.01
CA ALA A 78 16.87 -0.91 -9.30
C ALA A 78 17.98 -0.05 -8.67
N PHE A 79 17.81 1.28 -8.65
CA PHE A 79 18.77 2.19 -8.03
C PHE A 79 18.80 2.05 -6.48
N ASP A 80 17.63 1.98 -5.84
CA ASP A 80 17.55 1.79 -4.38
C ASP A 80 18.13 0.44 -3.92
N LYS A 81 18.07 -0.59 -4.78
CA LYS A 81 18.69 -1.89 -4.53
C LYS A 81 20.22 -1.83 -4.62
N CYS A 82 20.78 -1.23 -5.67
CA CYS A 82 22.24 -1.10 -5.82
C CYS A 82 22.90 -0.29 -4.70
N LEU A 83 22.29 0.81 -4.25
CA LEU A 83 22.86 1.62 -3.16
C LEU A 83 22.89 0.90 -1.81
N ARG A 84 21.96 -0.03 -1.57
CA ARG A 84 21.92 -0.82 -0.34
C ARG A 84 22.97 -1.95 -0.32
N GLU A 85 23.33 -2.52 -1.47
CA GLU A 85 24.32 -3.60 -1.59
C GLU A 85 25.78 -3.12 -1.48
N VAL A 86 26.07 -1.85 -1.76
CA VAL A 86 27.43 -1.28 -1.69
C VAL A 86 27.75 -0.65 -0.32
N ARG A 87 26.74 -0.42 0.53
CA ARG A 87 26.90 0.18 1.87
C ARG A 87 27.12 -0.85 2.99
N GLN A 88 27.15 -2.14 2.67
CA GLN A 88 27.62 -3.21 3.56
C GLN A 88 29.07 -3.57 3.20
#